data_AF-A0A9P7JKW1-F1
#
_entry.id   AF-A0A9P7JKW1-F1
#
_cell.length_a   1.000
_cell.length_b   1.000
_cell.length_c   1.000
_cell.angle_alpha   90.00
_cell.angle_beta   90.00
_cell.angle_gamma   90.00
#
_symmetry.space_group_name_H-M   'P 1'
#
loop_
_entity.id
_entity.type
_entity.pdbx_description
1 polymer ?
#
loop_
_entity_poly.entity_id
_entity_poly.type
_entity_poly.pdbx_seq_one_letter_code
_entity_poly.pdbx_strand_id
1 'polypeptide(L)' 'MCLHQSALSKCTSELNFSFSFALSHLRSFRYACRSHRFMDGYHKGLTGKQAAWATKIYKGYQVLPNSILAELENAGL' A
#
# COMPACT_ATOMS: atom_id res chain seq x y z
N MET A 1 8.74 -12.52 45.88
CA MET A 1 8.21 -11.36 45.10
C MET A 1 8.91 -11.13 43.75
N CYS A 2 9.56 -12.14 43.13
CA CYS A 2 10.34 -11.92 41.88
C CYS A 2 9.76 -12.56 40.60
N LEU A 3 8.69 -13.38 40.71
CA LEU A 3 8.14 -14.11 39.56
C LEU A 3 7.19 -13.27 38.69
N HIS A 4 6.74 -12.11 39.19
CA HIS A 4 5.86 -11.22 38.42
C HIS A 4 6.63 -10.30 37.45
N GLN A 5 7.89 -9.96 37.75
CA GLN A 5 8.69 -9.07 36.91
C GLN A 5 9.18 -9.75 35.62
N SER A 6 9.50 -11.05 35.69
CA SER A 6 9.97 -11.83 34.54
C SER A 6 8.85 -12.22 33.56
N ALA A 7 7.61 -12.37 34.03
CA ALA A 7 6.44 -12.57 33.18
C ALA A 7 6.12 -11.31 32.35
N LEU A 8 6.21 -10.12 32.97
CA LEU A 8 6.03 -8.85 32.28
C LEU A 8 7.11 -8.61 31.21
N SER A 9 8.38 -8.95 31.50
CA SER A 9 9.49 -8.80 30.52
C SER A 9 9.39 -9.76 29.32
N LYS A 10 8.83 -10.96 29.50
CA LYS A 10 8.57 -11.88 28.37
C LYS A 10 7.38 -11.41 27.54
N CYS A 11 6.36 -10.86 28.19
CA CYS A 11 5.19 -10.29 27.52
C CYS A 11 5.56 -9.05 26.68
N THR A 12 6.50 -8.22 27.15
CA THR A 12 6.99 -7.08 26.37
C THR A 12 7.86 -7.49 25.17
N SER A 13 8.67 -8.56 25.25
CA SER A 13 9.44 -9.05 24.09
C SER A 13 8.56 -9.66 23.00
N GLU A 14 7.50 -10.40 23.36
CA GLU A 14 6.55 -10.99 22.40
C GLU A 14 5.71 -9.91 21.69
N LEU A 15 5.26 -8.88 22.41
CA LEU A 15 4.57 -7.74 21.81
C LEU A 15 5.50 -6.92 20.90
N ASN A 16 6.76 -6.72 21.28
CA ASN A 16 7.74 -6.05 20.42
C ASN A 16 8.09 -6.88 19.16
N PHE A 17 8.09 -8.20 19.25
CA PHE A 17 8.29 -9.10 18.11
C PHE A 17 7.09 -9.06 17.14
N SER A 18 5.85 -9.13 17.66
CA SER A 18 4.64 -8.91 16.85
C SER A 18 4.57 -7.50 16.25
N PHE A 19 5.01 -6.48 16.97
CA PHE A 19 5.04 -5.10 16.49
C PHE A 19 6.09 -4.90 15.39
N SER A 20 7.27 -5.54 15.53
CA SER A 20 8.33 -5.53 14.51
C SER A 20 7.93 -6.31 13.24
N PHE A 21 7.25 -7.45 13.40
CA PHE A 21 6.71 -8.23 12.28
C PHE A 21 5.54 -7.52 11.58
N ALA A 22 4.69 -6.82 12.33
CA ALA A 22 3.66 -5.94 11.77
C ALA A 22 4.31 -4.77 11.00
N LEU A 23 5.33 -4.12 11.55
CA LEU A 23 6.05 -3.03 10.88
C LEU A 23 6.77 -3.46 9.59
N SER A 24 7.32 -4.68 9.54
CA SER A 24 7.92 -5.23 8.32
C SER A 24 6.85 -5.57 7.27
N HIS A 25 5.70 -6.13 7.68
CA HIS A 25 4.55 -6.35 6.80
C HIS A 25 3.99 -5.05 6.23
N LEU A 26 3.84 -4.00 7.04
CA LEU A 26 3.33 -2.70 6.60
C LEU A 26 4.15 -2.10 5.45
N ARG A 27 5.47 -2.36 5.43
CA ARG A 27 6.33 -1.90 4.35
C ARG A 27 6.05 -2.65 3.04
N SER A 28 5.90 -3.97 3.10
CA SER A 28 5.54 -4.83 1.96
C SER A 28 4.16 -4.49 1.39
N PHE A 29 3.15 -4.29 2.25
CA PHE A 29 1.82 -3.87 1.83
C PHE A 29 1.83 -2.52 1.12
N ARG A 30 2.63 -1.56 1.57
CA ARG A 30 2.76 -0.27 0.88
C ARG A 30 3.26 -0.42 -0.55
N TYR A 31 4.22 -1.31 -0.81
CA TYR A 31 4.71 -1.56 -2.16
C TYR A 31 3.70 -2.35 -2.99
N ALA A 32 3.05 -3.36 -2.41
CA ALA A 32 2.01 -4.14 -3.08
C ALA A 32 0.80 -3.28 -3.49
N CYS A 33 0.35 -2.36 -2.63
CA CYS A 33 -0.74 -1.44 -2.99
C CYS A 33 -0.33 -0.48 -4.11
N ARG A 34 0.95 -0.07 -4.18
CA ARG A 34 1.45 0.77 -5.28
C ARG A 34 1.52 0.00 -6.59
N SER A 35 2.02 -1.24 -6.59
CA SER A 35 2.06 -2.07 -7.80
C SER A 35 0.65 -2.44 -8.27
N HIS A 36 -0.28 -2.67 -7.36
CA HIS A 36 -1.68 -2.96 -7.68
C HIS A 36 -2.34 -1.85 -8.50
N ARG A 37 -2.05 -0.58 -8.21
CA ARG A 37 -2.57 0.57 -8.99
C ARG A 37 -2.07 0.59 -10.44
N PHE A 38 -0.81 0.20 -10.66
CA PHE A 38 -0.29 0.06 -12.01
C PHE A 38 -0.94 -1.12 -12.73
N MET A 39 -1.13 -2.25 -12.05
CA MET A 39 -1.81 -3.42 -12.62
C MET A 39 -3.27 -3.14 -12.98
N ASP A 40 -4.00 -2.42 -12.12
CA ASP A 40 -5.36 -1.95 -12.44
C ASP A 40 -5.36 -1.01 -13.65
N GLY A 41 -4.33 -0.17 -13.77
CA GLY A 41 -4.12 0.67 -14.93
C GLY A 41 -3.96 -0.14 -16.23
N TYR A 42 -3.06 -1.13 -16.21
CA TYR A 42 -2.82 -1.98 -17.38
C TYR A 42 -4.05 -2.81 -17.77
N HIS A 43 -4.82 -3.32 -16.80
CA HIS A 43 -6.07 -4.03 -17.09
C HIS A 43 -7.11 -3.14 -17.81
N LYS A 44 -7.05 -1.82 -17.59
CA LYS A 44 -7.91 -0.83 -18.24
C LYS A 44 -7.37 -0.32 -19.59
N GLY A 45 -6.25 -0.88 -20.06
CA GLY A 45 -5.63 -0.50 -21.33
C GLY A 45 -4.76 0.75 -21.27
N LEU A 46 -4.37 1.20 -20.06
CA LEU A 46 -3.52 2.38 -19.90
C LEU A 46 -2.08 2.10 -20.34
N THR A 47 -1.49 3.04 -21.07
CA THR A 47 -0.04 3.02 -21.35
C THR A 47 0.77 3.38 -20.10
N GLY A 48 2.07 3.04 -20.07
CA GLY A 48 2.91 3.27 -18.89
C GLY A 48 2.96 4.74 -18.43
N LYS A 49 2.93 5.70 -19.37
CA LYS A 49 2.88 7.14 -19.06
C LYS A 49 1.54 7.53 -18.41
N GLN A 50 0.43 7.03 -18.95
CA GLN A 50 -0.91 7.27 -18.40
C GLN A 50 -1.08 6.60 -17.03
N ALA A 51 -0.59 5.37 -16.84
CA ALA A 51 -0.63 4.67 -15.56
C ALA A 51 0.19 5.37 -14.46
N ALA A 52 1.35 5.93 -14.82
CA ALA A 52 2.15 6.74 -13.90
C ALA A 52 1.43 8.04 -13.50
N TRP A 53 0.77 8.70 -14.47
CA TRP A 53 -0.07 9.87 -14.20
C TRP A 53 -1.26 9.52 -13.30
N ALA A 54 -2.00 8.46 -13.63
CA ALA A 54 -3.15 7.98 -12.87
C ALA A 54 -2.76 7.69 -11.41
N THR A 55 -1.64 7.00 -11.19
CA THR A 55 -1.14 6.71 -9.83
C THR A 55 -0.76 7.97 -9.05
N LYS A 56 -0.36 9.05 -9.74
CA LYS A 56 -0.01 10.34 -9.13
C LYS A 56 -1.26 11.14 -8.73
N ILE A 57 -2.33 11.10 -9.52
CA ILE A 57 -3.60 11.77 -9.25
C ILE A 57 -4.39 11.00 -8.18
N TYR A 58 -4.50 9.68 -8.34
CA TYR A 58 -5.34 8.80 -7.53
C TYR A 58 -4.60 8.16 -6.34
N LYS A 59 -3.83 8.96 -5.58
CA LYS A 59 -2.97 8.45 -4.48
C LYS A 59 -3.71 7.79 -3.32
N GLY A 60 -5.02 8.00 -3.18
CA GLY A 60 -5.88 7.39 -2.15
C GLY A 60 -6.81 6.29 -2.67
N TYR A 61 -7.11 6.27 -3.96
CA TYR A 61 -8.02 5.29 -4.53
C TYR A 61 -7.27 3.96 -4.74
N GLN A 62 -7.91 2.86 -4.36
CA GLN A 62 -7.37 1.51 -4.57
C GLN A 62 -7.71 1.00 -5.98
N VAL A 63 -8.83 1.46 -6.54
CA VAL A 63 -9.30 1.14 -7.90
C VAL A 63 -9.50 2.44 -8.67
N LEU A 64 -8.95 2.53 -9.88
CA LEU A 64 -9.12 3.69 -10.75
C LEU A 64 -10.58 3.79 -11.21
N PRO A 65 -11.19 4.99 -11.21
CA PRO A 65 -12.54 5.15 -11.72
C PRO A 65 -12.58 4.88 -13.24
N ASN A 66 -13.73 4.43 -13.74
CA ASN A 66 -13.91 4.18 -15.18
C ASN A 66 -13.86 5.47 -16.02
N SER A 67 -14.05 6.64 -15.39
CA SER A 67 -13.92 7.96 -16.03
C SER A 67 -12.48 8.34 -16.41
N ILE A 68 -11.49 7.58 -15.94
CA ILE A 68 -10.08 8.00 -16.04
C ILE A 68 -9.59 8.16 -17.48
N LEU A 69 -10.16 7.41 -18.43
CA LEU A 69 -9.82 7.54 -19.85
C LEU A 69 -10.22 8.91 -20.41
N ALA A 70 -11.39 9.42 -20.02
CA ALA A 70 -11.84 10.75 -20.42
C ALA A 70 -10.99 11.85 -19.75
N GLU A 71 -10.58 11.65 -18.50
CA GLU A 71 -9.69 12.58 -17.80
C GLU A 71 -8.29 12.62 -18.42
N LEU A 72 -7.81 11.49 -18.94
CA LEU A 72 -6.53 11.39 -19.65
C LEU A 72 -6.56 12.07 -21.00
N GLU A 73 -7.65 11.92 -21.75
CA GLU A 73 -7.87 12.64 -23.00
C GLU A 73 -7.86 14.16 -22.75
N ASN A 74 -8.53 14.62 -21.69
CA ASN A 74 -8.49 16.03 -21.26
C ASN A 74 -7.08 16.48 -20.82
N ALA A 75 -6.29 15.58 -20.24
CA ALA A 75 -4.90 15.84 -19.87
C ALA A 75 -3.92 15.80 -21.06
N GLY A 76 -4.40 15.41 -22.26
CA GLY A 76 -3.60 15.27 -23.47
C GLY A 76 -2.59 14.11 -23.42
N LEU A 77 -2.95 13.01 -22.74
CA LEU A 77 -2.09 11.85 -22.48
C LEU A 77 -2.55 10.55 -23.12
#